data_AF-A0AA88XPW0-F1
#
_entry.id   AF-A0AA88XPW0-F1
#
_cell.length_a   1.000
_cell.length_b   1.000
_cell.length_c   1.000
_cell.angle_alpha   90.00
_cell.angle_beta   90.00
_cell.angle_gamma   90.00
#
_symmetry.space_group_name_H-M   'P 1'
#
loop_
_entity.id
_entity.type
_entity.pdbx_description
1 polymer ?
#
loop_
_entity_poly.entity_id
_entity_poly.type
_entity_poly.pdbx_seq_one_letter_code
_entity_poly.pdbx_strand_id
1 'polypeptide(L)'
;MMMMRFCRQTKGAYTLYALVDLEGRKIYAWPLLETLFSEVLTRDEWLMLFDNVFTNPPSYLLMVVVAYAMSARGPLMQCKELDDFRYFYHHRNAVDVRRVIKEAYRLMDATPDDIHPAKSLEEFVPLTVGQYPVFNKYPKFIVDYQVQERERIRQEEMEYMRQRQVSLEMQKETMKRQQEEEAWYRQQQLLIDAEEKRRRLIQHEEQKLVDQRKRLYAMNREVKLKELQLLDAARRKFLHFQKQQRESELKRLDDEVQRKALLRDQETETALEEAEIRNLELQLQKKMFEQELFRDFATAGQQLRTEQDMHRKQVELEERIQQRLRDAERERQLEIRRQLQENLAKSAQQNIEAWTSNEFEYRRKGGGPREGNQKCTDDVAEKAVELEEQRRFTEAADTRRLQLMEDEGKEAHEHGRSMTEEAVQAAYGQRLGQSYLNSTTFQTLDTTKSDTNTTVTLERSGRTFDEQELALLNEVRRLRQKLAVENRNKRPPVHPES
;
A
#
# COMPACT_ATOMS: atom_id res chain seq x y z
N MET A 1 -87.86 -48.16 71.64
CA MET A 1 -89.17 -47.58 72.02
C MET A 1 -89.76 -48.12 73.31
N MET A 2 -89.76 -49.42 73.62
CA MET A 2 -90.58 -49.91 74.76
C MET A 2 -90.13 -49.38 76.14
N MET A 3 -88.84 -49.46 76.49
CA MET A 3 -88.31 -48.78 77.70
C MET A 3 -88.51 -47.25 77.68
N MET A 4 -88.52 -46.62 76.50
CA MET A 4 -88.78 -45.17 76.36
C MET A 4 -90.23 -44.79 76.70
N ARG A 5 -91.20 -45.72 76.65
CA ARG A 5 -92.54 -45.47 77.22
C ARG A 5 -92.54 -45.65 78.74
N PHE A 6 -91.85 -46.67 79.26
CA PHE A 6 -91.75 -46.94 80.69
C PHE A 6 -91.12 -45.78 81.49
N CYS A 7 -90.17 -45.05 80.89
CA CYS A 7 -89.50 -43.92 81.53
C CYS A 7 -90.32 -42.60 81.55
N ARG A 8 -91.56 -42.57 81.03
CA ARG A 8 -92.39 -41.33 80.97
C ARG A 8 -93.03 -40.92 82.30
N GLN A 9 -93.15 -41.81 83.29
CA GLN A 9 -94.10 -41.61 84.41
C GLN A 9 -93.49 -41.00 85.69
N THR A 10 -92.21 -40.59 85.69
CA THR A 10 -91.54 -40.03 86.88
C THR A 10 -90.75 -38.76 86.54
N LYS A 11 -90.99 -37.65 87.28
CA LYS A 11 -90.50 -36.28 87.01
C LYS A 11 -88.98 -36.02 87.11
N GLY A 12 -88.14 -37.06 87.06
CA GLY A 12 -86.67 -36.94 86.99
C GLY A 12 -86.07 -37.35 85.64
N ALA A 13 -86.90 -37.74 84.66
CA ALA A 13 -86.47 -38.48 83.48
C ALA A 13 -86.09 -37.58 82.28
N TYR A 14 -85.03 -36.77 82.42
CA TYR A 14 -84.43 -36.05 81.28
C TYR A 14 -83.01 -36.52 80.96
N THR A 15 -82.15 -36.73 81.96
CA THR A 15 -80.78 -37.25 81.77
C THR A 15 -80.75 -38.68 81.20
N LEU A 16 -81.67 -39.53 81.65
CA LEU A 16 -81.76 -40.94 81.23
C LEU A 16 -82.28 -41.17 79.80
N TYR A 17 -82.83 -40.16 79.11
CA TYR A 17 -83.19 -40.30 77.70
C TYR A 17 -81.96 -40.11 76.79
N ALA A 18 -81.12 -39.12 77.08
CA ALA A 18 -79.96 -38.77 76.24
C ALA A 18 -78.90 -39.90 76.16
N LEU A 19 -78.76 -40.70 77.22
CA LEU A 19 -77.81 -41.83 77.29
C LEU A 19 -78.27 -43.11 76.55
N VAL A 20 -79.51 -43.16 76.06
CA VAL A 20 -80.13 -44.40 75.55
C VAL A 20 -80.25 -44.44 74.02
N ASP A 21 -80.12 -43.30 73.35
CA ASP A 21 -80.23 -43.23 71.89
C ASP A 21 -78.93 -43.65 71.17
N LEU A 22 -79.13 -44.54 70.19
CA LEU A 22 -78.12 -45.18 69.31
C LEU A 22 -76.96 -45.90 70.01
N GLU A 23 -76.02 -45.20 70.66
CA GLU A 23 -74.87 -45.86 71.33
C GLU A 23 -75.31 -46.70 72.53
N GLY A 24 -76.28 -46.21 73.32
CA GLY A 24 -76.74 -46.88 74.54
C GLY A 24 -77.15 -48.35 74.33
N ARG A 25 -77.66 -48.73 73.16
CA ARG A 25 -78.03 -50.13 72.85
C ARG A 25 -76.84 -51.10 72.96
N LYS A 26 -75.63 -50.65 72.60
CA LYS A 26 -74.38 -51.41 72.75
C LYS A 26 -73.91 -51.53 74.21
N ILE A 27 -74.53 -50.79 75.13
CA ILE A 27 -74.07 -50.61 76.51
C ILE A 27 -75.01 -51.27 77.52
N TYR A 28 -76.34 -51.28 77.28
CA TYR A 28 -77.31 -51.94 78.18
C TYR A 28 -77.90 -53.26 77.66
N ALA A 29 -77.99 -53.46 76.33
CA ALA A 29 -78.63 -54.64 75.75
C ALA A 29 -77.62 -55.62 75.17
N TRP A 30 -76.59 -55.11 74.49
CA TRP A 30 -75.60 -55.96 73.84
C TRP A 30 -74.79 -56.84 74.82
N PRO A 31 -74.25 -56.37 75.97
CA PRO A 31 -73.50 -57.22 76.89
C PRO A 31 -74.29 -58.45 77.40
N LEU A 32 -75.59 -58.24 77.66
CA LEU A 32 -76.51 -59.30 78.10
C LEU A 32 -76.82 -60.31 76.98
N LEU A 33 -76.80 -59.89 75.72
CA LEU A 33 -77.10 -60.75 74.57
C LEU A 33 -75.85 -61.46 74.02
N GLU A 34 -74.70 -60.79 73.98
CA GLU A 34 -73.40 -61.35 73.60
C GLU A 34 -73.00 -62.51 74.51
N THR A 35 -73.20 -62.32 75.82
CA THR A 35 -72.87 -63.32 76.86
C THR A 35 -74.04 -64.24 77.18
N LEU A 36 -75.22 -64.03 76.56
CA LEU A 36 -76.47 -64.71 76.90
C LEU A 36 -76.75 -64.71 78.41
N PHE A 37 -76.56 -63.57 79.08
CA PHE A 37 -76.68 -63.36 80.53
C PHE A 37 -75.68 -64.12 81.43
N SER A 38 -74.72 -64.86 80.87
CA SER A 38 -73.83 -65.73 81.67
C SER A 38 -72.84 -65.00 82.58
N GLU A 39 -72.44 -63.76 82.25
CA GLU A 39 -71.63 -62.90 83.13
C GLU A 39 -72.43 -62.42 84.37
N VAL A 40 -73.71 -62.16 84.17
CA VAL A 40 -74.55 -61.38 85.11
C VAL A 40 -75.36 -62.27 86.06
N LEU A 41 -75.63 -63.53 85.69
CA LEU A 41 -76.39 -64.49 86.52
C LEU A 41 -75.50 -65.56 87.17
N THR A 42 -76.03 -66.25 88.17
CA THR A 42 -75.48 -67.54 88.63
C THR A 42 -75.93 -68.68 87.72
N ARG A 43 -75.31 -69.86 87.85
CA ARG A 43 -75.62 -71.04 87.01
C ARG A 43 -77.09 -71.45 87.12
N ASP A 44 -77.63 -71.48 88.33
CA ASP A 44 -78.96 -72.03 88.59
C ASP A 44 -80.07 -71.04 88.18
N GLU A 45 -79.78 -69.74 88.31
CA GLU A 45 -80.58 -68.65 87.76
C GLU A 45 -80.57 -68.64 86.23
N TRP A 46 -79.41 -68.87 85.62
CA TRP A 46 -79.25 -68.93 84.17
C TRP A 46 -80.02 -70.12 83.58
N LEU A 47 -79.91 -71.31 84.18
CA LEU A 47 -80.69 -72.49 83.76
C LEU A 47 -82.19 -72.24 83.87
N MET A 48 -82.66 -71.76 85.02
CA MET A 48 -84.06 -71.41 85.26
C MET A 48 -84.60 -70.35 84.27
N LEU A 49 -83.75 -69.42 83.83
CA LEU A 49 -84.09 -68.46 82.78
C LEU A 49 -84.15 -69.13 81.39
N PHE A 50 -83.15 -69.93 81.04
CA PHE A 50 -83.06 -70.53 79.70
C PHE A 50 -84.06 -71.65 79.43
N ASP A 51 -84.53 -72.36 80.46
CA ASP A 51 -85.72 -73.23 80.37
C ASP A 51 -86.94 -72.45 79.83
N ASN A 52 -87.11 -71.20 80.26
CA ASN A 52 -88.15 -70.31 79.76
C ASN A 52 -87.80 -69.74 78.38
N VAL A 53 -86.53 -69.45 78.08
CA VAL A 53 -86.12 -68.95 76.74
C VAL A 53 -86.36 -69.98 75.63
N PHE A 54 -86.03 -71.26 75.85
CA PHE A 54 -86.25 -72.31 74.83
C PHE A 54 -87.71 -72.74 74.68
N THR A 55 -88.55 -72.49 75.70
CA THR A 55 -90.00 -72.78 75.65
C THR A 55 -90.80 -71.70 74.90
N ASN A 56 -90.19 -70.55 74.63
CA ASN A 56 -90.85 -69.37 74.02
C ASN A 56 -90.23 -68.99 72.66
N PRO A 57 -90.90 -68.19 71.82
CA PRO A 57 -90.30 -67.66 70.60
C PRO A 57 -89.07 -66.78 70.90
N PRO A 58 -88.10 -66.64 69.97
CA PRO A 58 -86.85 -65.89 70.19
C PRO A 58 -87.03 -64.44 70.64
N SER A 59 -88.18 -63.83 70.35
CA SER A 59 -88.60 -62.52 70.85
C SER A 59 -88.64 -62.41 72.38
N TYR A 60 -88.86 -63.52 73.11
CA TYR A 60 -88.86 -63.53 74.57
C TYR A 60 -87.50 -63.15 75.17
N LEU A 61 -86.39 -63.54 74.54
CA LEU A 61 -85.04 -63.16 75.02
C LEU A 61 -84.87 -61.63 75.03
N LEU A 62 -85.49 -60.92 74.08
CA LEU A 62 -85.50 -59.45 74.06
C LEU A 62 -86.43 -58.87 75.14
N MET A 63 -87.55 -59.53 75.47
CA MET A 63 -88.39 -59.15 76.61
C MET A 63 -87.69 -59.37 77.96
N VAL A 64 -86.89 -60.43 78.08
CA VAL A 64 -86.06 -60.71 79.26
C VAL A 64 -85.03 -59.58 79.50
N VAL A 65 -84.37 -59.06 78.46
CA VAL A 65 -83.48 -57.87 78.58
C VAL A 65 -84.23 -56.67 79.18
N VAL A 66 -85.45 -56.40 78.71
CA VAL A 66 -86.28 -55.30 79.23
C VAL A 66 -86.76 -55.58 80.66
N ALA A 67 -87.20 -56.80 80.97
CA ALA A 67 -87.64 -57.22 82.31
C ALA A 67 -86.51 -57.19 83.34
N TYR A 68 -85.29 -57.55 82.93
CA TYR A 68 -84.09 -57.48 83.76
C TYR A 68 -83.77 -56.02 84.12
N ALA A 69 -83.69 -55.13 83.12
CA ALA A 69 -83.48 -53.70 83.33
C ALA A 69 -84.62 -53.02 84.13
N MET A 70 -85.88 -53.48 83.97
CA MET A 70 -87.00 -53.02 84.79
C MET A 70 -86.90 -53.48 86.25
N SER A 71 -86.45 -54.71 86.49
CA SER A 71 -86.24 -55.26 87.84
C SER A 71 -85.04 -54.59 88.53
N ALA A 72 -84.00 -54.26 87.76
CA ALA A 72 -82.81 -53.51 88.18
C ALA A 72 -83.00 -51.99 88.27
N ARG A 73 -84.23 -51.46 88.11
CA ARG A 73 -84.49 -50.00 88.07
C ARG A 73 -83.99 -49.25 89.31
N GLY A 74 -83.88 -49.88 90.48
CA GLY A 74 -83.33 -49.25 91.68
C GLY A 74 -81.86 -48.81 91.49
N PRO A 75 -80.91 -49.76 91.37
CA PRO A 75 -79.50 -49.46 91.08
C PRO A 75 -79.29 -48.59 89.82
N LEU A 76 -79.99 -48.89 88.72
CA LEU A 76 -79.84 -48.15 87.45
C LEU A 76 -80.26 -46.67 87.51
N MET A 77 -81.04 -46.26 88.52
CA MET A 77 -81.40 -44.85 88.79
C MET A 77 -80.43 -44.16 89.77
N GLN A 78 -79.42 -44.89 90.28
CA GLN A 78 -78.38 -44.37 91.18
C GLN A 78 -77.03 -44.17 90.48
N CYS A 79 -76.76 -44.92 89.40
CA CYS A 79 -75.64 -44.70 88.49
C CYS A 79 -75.64 -43.24 87.96
N LYS A 80 -74.45 -42.61 87.93
CA LYS A 80 -74.27 -41.22 87.49
C LYS A 80 -73.36 -41.10 86.27
N GLU A 81 -72.41 -42.00 86.13
CA GLU A 81 -71.41 -41.99 85.06
C GLU A 81 -71.63 -43.15 84.08
N LEU A 82 -71.12 -43.03 82.85
CA LEU A 82 -71.32 -44.05 81.82
C LEU A 82 -70.65 -45.38 82.18
N ASP A 83 -69.52 -45.32 82.88
CA ASP A 83 -68.78 -46.50 83.30
C ASP A 83 -69.46 -47.22 84.49
N ASP A 84 -70.28 -46.54 85.30
CA ASP A 84 -71.19 -47.20 86.26
C ASP A 84 -72.15 -48.15 85.52
N PHE A 85 -72.73 -47.68 84.41
CA PHE A 85 -73.66 -48.47 83.59
C PHE A 85 -72.96 -49.64 82.90
N ARG A 86 -71.77 -49.43 82.33
CA ARG A 86 -70.96 -50.52 81.76
C ARG A 86 -70.61 -51.57 82.82
N TYR A 87 -70.15 -51.14 83.99
CA TYR A 87 -69.85 -52.03 85.10
C TYR A 87 -71.09 -52.83 85.51
N PHE A 88 -72.24 -52.19 85.66
CA PHE A 88 -73.50 -52.86 86.01
C PHE A 88 -73.87 -54.00 85.05
N TYR A 89 -73.73 -53.80 83.73
CA TYR A 89 -74.15 -54.80 82.73
C TYR A 89 -73.14 -55.93 82.45
N HIS A 90 -71.92 -55.85 83.01
CA HIS A 90 -70.89 -56.91 82.95
C HIS A 90 -70.68 -57.65 84.28
N HIS A 91 -71.37 -57.26 85.36
CA HIS A 91 -71.17 -57.85 86.70
C HIS A 91 -72.47 -58.42 87.27
N ARG A 92 -72.33 -59.30 88.27
CA ARG A 92 -73.47 -59.90 88.98
C ARG A 92 -74.16 -58.88 89.87
N ASN A 93 -75.48 -58.82 89.77
CA ASN A 93 -76.32 -57.90 90.54
C ASN A 93 -77.39 -58.67 91.33
N ALA A 94 -77.81 -58.12 92.47
CA ALA A 94 -78.86 -58.71 93.31
C ALA A 94 -80.26 -58.49 92.70
N VAL A 95 -80.60 -59.26 91.65
CA VAL A 95 -81.87 -59.18 90.93
C VAL A 95 -82.58 -60.54 90.98
N ASP A 96 -83.79 -60.58 91.55
CA ASP A 96 -84.60 -61.80 91.59
C ASP A 96 -85.04 -62.23 90.18
N VAL A 97 -84.36 -63.24 89.62
CA VAL A 97 -84.67 -63.80 88.30
C VAL A 97 -86.08 -64.40 88.23
N ARG A 98 -86.63 -64.88 89.35
CA ARG A 98 -88.01 -65.40 89.42
C ARG A 98 -89.05 -64.28 89.31
N ARG A 99 -88.66 -63.03 89.60
CA ARG A 99 -89.42 -61.81 89.27
C ARG A 99 -89.18 -61.37 87.83
N VAL A 100 -87.93 -61.41 87.33
CA VAL A 100 -87.60 -61.07 85.92
C VAL A 100 -88.42 -61.92 84.96
N ILE A 101 -88.49 -63.23 85.16
CA ILE A 101 -89.29 -64.16 84.33
C ILE A 101 -90.77 -63.77 84.32
N LYS A 102 -91.36 -63.42 85.48
CA LYS A 102 -92.76 -62.99 85.58
C LYS A 102 -93.03 -61.67 84.86
N GLU A 103 -92.15 -60.68 85.01
CA GLU A 103 -92.27 -59.42 84.28
C GLU A 103 -91.99 -59.60 82.77
N ALA A 104 -91.17 -60.57 82.36
CA ALA A 104 -90.91 -60.88 80.94
C ALA A 104 -92.14 -61.51 80.24
N TYR A 105 -92.84 -62.44 80.90
CA TYR A 105 -94.13 -62.95 80.40
C TYR A 105 -95.18 -61.84 80.32
N ARG A 106 -95.34 -61.07 81.42
CA ARG A 106 -96.23 -59.90 81.46
C ARG A 106 -95.92 -58.88 80.36
N LEU A 107 -94.64 -58.68 80.02
CA LEU A 107 -94.25 -57.82 78.90
C LEU A 107 -94.64 -58.42 77.55
N MET A 108 -94.52 -59.74 77.35
CA MET A 108 -95.03 -60.39 76.14
C MET A 108 -96.54 -60.13 75.98
N ASP A 109 -97.33 -60.48 77.00
CA ASP A 109 -98.80 -60.37 76.99
C ASP A 109 -99.29 -58.91 76.87
N ALA A 110 -98.56 -57.95 77.45
CA ALA A 110 -98.92 -56.53 77.44
C ALA A 110 -98.32 -55.74 76.25
N THR A 111 -97.65 -56.39 75.30
CA THR A 111 -97.12 -55.74 74.10
C THR A 111 -98.10 -55.82 72.93
N PRO A 112 -98.59 -54.69 72.38
CA PRO A 112 -99.37 -54.71 71.14
C PRO A 112 -98.55 -55.22 69.95
N ASP A 113 -99.20 -55.99 69.07
CA ASP A 113 -98.57 -56.67 67.92
C ASP A 113 -97.75 -55.75 66.99
N ASP A 114 -98.06 -54.45 66.93
CA ASP A 114 -97.33 -53.46 66.12
C ASP A 114 -95.91 -53.19 66.60
N ILE A 115 -95.63 -53.49 67.89
CA ILE A 115 -94.33 -53.25 68.55
C ILE A 115 -93.69 -54.59 68.97
N HIS A 116 -94.41 -55.72 68.85
CA HIS A 116 -93.94 -57.02 69.32
C HIS A 116 -92.77 -57.57 68.45
N PRO A 117 -91.60 -57.90 69.05
CA PRO A 117 -90.41 -58.27 68.28
C PRO A 117 -90.51 -59.59 67.52
N ALA A 118 -91.54 -60.42 67.74
CA ALA A 118 -91.73 -61.67 66.99
C ALA A 118 -91.80 -61.45 65.46
N LYS A 119 -92.37 -60.34 64.99
CA LYS A 119 -92.42 -59.99 63.55
C LYS A 119 -91.05 -59.69 62.92
N SER A 120 -89.98 -59.64 63.72
CA SER A 120 -88.61 -59.31 63.28
C SER A 120 -87.60 -60.46 63.42
N LEU A 121 -88.02 -61.59 63.98
CA LEU A 121 -87.17 -62.77 64.22
C LEU A 121 -87.85 -64.02 63.67
N GLU A 122 -87.09 -64.84 62.95
CA GLU A 122 -87.51 -66.20 62.57
C GLU A 122 -87.62 -67.07 63.83
N GLU A 123 -88.51 -68.06 63.83
CA GLU A 123 -88.68 -69.01 64.95
C GLU A 123 -87.46 -69.95 65.09
N PHE A 124 -87.37 -70.66 66.23
CA PHE A 124 -86.30 -71.63 66.46
C PHE A 124 -86.46 -72.87 65.55
N VAL A 125 -85.77 -72.88 64.41
CA VAL A 125 -85.70 -74.02 63.50
C VAL A 125 -84.64 -75.03 63.99
N PRO A 126 -84.96 -76.34 64.10
CA PRO A 126 -83.97 -77.36 64.47
C PRO A 126 -82.88 -77.52 63.40
N LEU A 127 -81.64 -77.71 63.84
CA LEU A 127 -80.51 -77.94 62.92
C LEU A 127 -80.62 -79.29 62.20
N THR A 128 -80.24 -79.30 60.93
CA THR A 128 -80.12 -80.52 60.11
C THR A 128 -79.03 -81.45 60.65
N VAL A 129 -79.41 -82.69 60.96
CA VAL A 129 -78.48 -83.69 61.50
C VAL A 129 -77.43 -84.06 60.44
N GLY A 130 -76.15 -83.91 60.79
CA GLY A 130 -75.01 -84.33 59.95
C GLY A 130 -74.53 -83.31 58.90
N GLN A 131 -75.26 -82.21 58.67
CA GLN A 131 -74.84 -81.15 57.74
C GLN A 131 -75.26 -79.77 58.23
N TYR A 132 -74.34 -78.79 58.17
CA TYR A 132 -74.68 -77.38 58.44
C TYR A 132 -75.46 -76.75 57.28
N PRO A 133 -76.51 -75.95 57.54
CA PRO A 133 -77.25 -75.23 56.51
C PRO A 133 -76.38 -74.14 55.85
N VAL A 134 -76.65 -73.84 54.58
CA VAL A 134 -75.88 -72.86 53.79
C VAL A 134 -76.15 -71.44 54.29
N PHE A 135 -75.22 -70.90 55.09
CA PHE A 135 -75.37 -69.60 55.75
C PHE A 135 -75.02 -68.42 54.83
N ASN A 136 -76.03 -67.87 54.14
CA ASN A 136 -75.88 -66.71 53.25
C ASN A 136 -76.15 -65.35 53.93
N LYS A 137 -76.35 -65.31 55.25
CA LYS A 137 -76.69 -64.10 56.03
C LYS A 137 -75.46 -63.30 56.48
N TYR A 138 -74.44 -63.15 55.63
CA TYR A 138 -73.20 -62.42 55.92
C TYR A 138 -73.13 -61.04 55.22
N PRO A 139 -72.35 -60.06 55.74
CA PRO A 139 -72.25 -58.72 55.14
C PRO A 139 -71.45 -58.71 53.82
N LYS A 140 -72.14 -58.96 52.69
CA LYS A 140 -71.52 -59.10 51.36
C LYS A 140 -70.59 -57.94 50.98
N PHE A 141 -71.01 -56.69 51.22
CA PHE A 141 -70.23 -55.47 50.94
C PHE A 141 -68.76 -55.51 51.39
N ILE A 142 -68.47 -56.10 52.56
CA ILE A 142 -67.10 -56.19 53.09
C ILE A 142 -66.26 -57.18 52.26
N VAL A 143 -66.86 -58.30 51.87
CA VAL A 143 -66.22 -59.34 51.03
C VAL A 143 -66.03 -58.83 49.61
N ASP A 144 -67.06 -58.21 49.03
CA ASP A 144 -67.03 -57.68 47.66
C ASP A 144 -65.96 -56.59 47.52
N TYR A 145 -65.83 -55.70 48.52
CA TYR A 145 -64.76 -54.68 48.57
C TYR A 145 -63.36 -55.31 48.63
N GLN A 146 -63.14 -56.32 49.49
CA GLN A 146 -61.85 -57.02 49.58
C GLN A 146 -61.45 -57.73 48.27
N VAL A 147 -62.42 -58.27 47.53
CA VAL A 147 -62.20 -58.88 46.21
C VAL A 147 -61.82 -57.82 45.17
N GLN A 148 -62.50 -56.67 45.16
CA GLN A 148 -62.20 -55.56 44.24
C GLN A 148 -60.80 -54.97 44.49
N GLU A 149 -60.44 -54.70 45.75
CA GLU A 149 -59.13 -54.15 46.12
C GLU A 149 -57.99 -55.08 45.67
N ARG A 150 -58.16 -56.40 45.87
CA ARG A 150 -57.17 -57.42 45.46
C ARG A 150 -56.97 -57.45 43.94
N GLU A 151 -58.03 -57.35 43.15
CA GLU A 151 -57.91 -57.35 41.69
C GLU A 151 -57.37 -56.01 41.16
N ARG A 152 -57.59 -54.88 41.86
CA ARG A 152 -56.92 -53.60 41.54
C ARG A 152 -55.39 -53.69 41.73
N ILE A 153 -54.95 -54.19 42.89
CA ILE A 153 -53.52 -54.42 43.19
C ILE A 153 -52.88 -55.30 42.11
N ARG A 154 -53.54 -56.39 41.72
CA ARG A 154 -53.07 -57.29 40.66
C ARG A 154 -52.91 -56.60 39.30
N GLN A 155 -53.80 -55.66 38.96
CA GLN A 155 -53.69 -54.87 37.72
C GLN A 155 -52.53 -53.86 37.79
N GLU A 156 -52.34 -53.21 38.94
CA GLU A 156 -51.20 -52.33 39.22
C GLU A 156 -49.86 -53.09 39.11
N GLU A 157 -49.76 -54.30 39.67
CA GLU A 157 -48.58 -55.17 39.57
C GLU A 157 -48.25 -55.57 38.12
N MET A 158 -49.26 -55.97 37.34
CA MET A 158 -49.07 -56.33 35.92
C MET A 158 -48.58 -55.14 35.09
N GLU A 159 -49.10 -53.94 35.35
CA GLU A 159 -48.70 -52.73 34.63
C GLU A 159 -47.31 -52.23 35.06
N TYR A 160 -46.98 -52.29 36.36
CA TYR A 160 -45.63 -52.04 36.86
C TYR A 160 -44.58 -52.94 36.20
N MET A 161 -44.87 -54.23 36.01
CA MET A 161 -43.96 -55.16 35.33
C MET A 161 -43.74 -54.79 33.85
N ARG A 162 -44.79 -54.36 33.13
CA ARG A 162 -44.65 -53.86 31.74
C ARG A 162 -43.79 -52.61 31.68
N GLN A 163 -44.05 -51.62 32.53
CA GLN A 163 -43.30 -50.36 32.57
C GLN A 163 -41.82 -50.61 32.91
N ARG A 164 -41.54 -51.55 33.81
CA ARG A 164 -40.18 -52.01 34.12
C ARG A 164 -39.51 -52.69 32.92
N GLN A 165 -40.23 -53.51 32.15
CA GLN A 165 -39.69 -54.10 30.92
C GLN A 165 -39.35 -53.02 29.89
N VAL A 166 -40.28 -52.10 29.59
CA VAL A 166 -40.06 -51.00 28.64
C VAL A 166 -38.89 -50.10 29.08
N SER A 167 -38.75 -49.85 30.39
CA SER A 167 -37.61 -49.10 30.94
C SER A 167 -36.27 -49.82 30.71
N LEU A 168 -36.22 -51.14 30.92
CA LEU A 168 -35.02 -51.95 30.66
C LEU A 168 -34.68 -52.08 29.17
N GLU A 169 -35.69 -52.12 28.30
CA GLU A 169 -35.50 -52.12 26.84
C GLU A 169 -34.99 -50.76 26.35
N MET A 170 -35.54 -49.66 26.87
CA MET A 170 -35.04 -48.30 26.62
C MET A 170 -33.59 -48.13 27.08
N GLN A 171 -33.22 -48.64 28.27
CA GLN A 171 -31.85 -48.59 28.78
C GLN A 171 -30.86 -49.40 27.91
N LYS A 172 -31.27 -50.57 27.39
CA LYS A 172 -30.44 -51.35 26.46
C LYS A 172 -30.23 -50.61 25.14
N GLU A 173 -31.28 -49.99 24.61
CA GLU A 173 -31.21 -49.23 23.36
C GLU A 173 -30.37 -47.95 23.50
N THR A 174 -30.44 -47.24 24.63
CA THR A 174 -29.56 -46.08 24.87
C THR A 174 -28.09 -46.50 25.04
N MET A 175 -27.80 -47.58 25.77
CA MET A 175 -26.44 -48.14 25.86
C MET A 175 -25.90 -48.57 24.49
N LYS A 176 -26.74 -49.19 23.64
CA LYS A 176 -26.37 -49.59 22.29
C LYS A 176 -26.03 -48.38 21.41
N ARG A 177 -26.85 -47.32 21.45
CA ARG A 177 -26.59 -46.07 20.73
C ARG A 177 -25.31 -45.37 21.21
N GLN A 178 -25.04 -45.37 22.52
CA GLN A 178 -23.78 -44.85 23.06
C GLN A 178 -22.56 -45.63 22.54
N GLN A 179 -22.64 -46.97 22.46
CA GLN A 179 -21.55 -47.78 21.89
C GLN A 179 -21.35 -47.54 20.39
N GLU A 180 -22.43 -47.32 19.63
CA GLU A 180 -22.39 -46.95 18.21
C GLU A 180 -21.80 -45.55 18.00
N GLU A 181 -22.16 -44.59 18.85
CA GLU A 181 -21.62 -43.22 18.87
C GLU A 181 -20.13 -43.20 19.25
N GLU A 182 -19.72 -43.93 20.29
CA GLU A 182 -18.31 -44.12 20.66
C GLU A 182 -17.50 -44.79 19.55
N ALA A 183 -18.08 -45.76 18.83
CA ALA A 183 -17.43 -46.40 17.68
C ALA A 183 -17.27 -45.42 16.52
N TRP A 184 -18.30 -44.60 16.25
CA TRP A 184 -18.26 -43.55 15.23
C TRP A 184 -17.22 -42.46 15.56
N TYR A 185 -17.17 -41.97 16.80
CA TYR A 185 -16.14 -41.01 17.23
C TYR A 185 -14.72 -41.57 17.10
N ARG A 186 -14.50 -42.85 17.44
CA ARG A 186 -13.20 -43.53 17.22
C ARG A 186 -12.84 -43.60 15.74
N GLN A 187 -13.79 -43.94 14.87
CA GLN A 187 -13.57 -43.95 13.42
C GLN A 187 -13.27 -42.54 12.87
N GLN A 188 -14.00 -41.52 13.33
CA GLN A 188 -13.81 -40.13 12.93
C GLN A 188 -12.44 -39.58 13.38
N GLN A 189 -11.99 -39.92 14.59
CA GLN A 189 -10.65 -39.56 15.06
C GLN A 189 -9.56 -40.20 14.18
N LEU A 190 -9.70 -41.49 13.81
CA LEU A 190 -8.75 -42.15 12.91
C LEU A 190 -8.67 -41.49 11.52
N LEU A 191 -9.78 -40.93 11.02
CA LEU A 191 -9.80 -40.16 9.78
C LEU A 191 -9.07 -38.81 9.92
N ILE A 192 -9.29 -38.09 11.03
CA ILE A 192 -8.59 -36.82 11.32
C ILE A 192 -7.09 -37.06 11.47
N ASP A 193 -6.70 -38.07 12.25
CA ASP A 193 -5.32 -38.54 12.42
C ASP A 193 -4.63 -38.84 11.09
N ALA A 194 -5.34 -39.51 10.17
CA ALA A 194 -4.84 -39.84 8.84
C ALA A 194 -4.73 -38.60 7.95
N GLU A 195 -5.68 -37.67 8.03
CA GLU A 195 -5.61 -36.40 7.31
C GLU A 195 -4.45 -35.53 7.81
N GLU A 196 -4.23 -35.43 9.12
CA GLU A 196 -3.07 -34.74 9.68
C GLU A 196 -1.75 -35.34 9.22
N LYS A 197 -1.61 -36.68 9.26
CA LYS A 197 -0.42 -37.38 8.75
C LYS A 197 -0.19 -37.05 7.26
N ARG A 198 -1.26 -37.01 6.45
CA ARG A 198 -1.19 -36.61 5.04
C ARG A 198 -0.79 -35.13 4.87
N ARG A 199 -1.37 -34.20 5.64
CA ARG A 199 -1.03 -32.76 5.61
C ARG A 199 0.44 -32.52 5.96
N ARG A 200 0.94 -33.18 7.03
CA ARG A 200 2.35 -33.10 7.45
C ARG A 200 3.32 -33.63 6.38
N LEU A 201 2.95 -34.73 5.70
CA LEU A 201 3.75 -35.26 4.57
C LEU A 201 3.76 -34.31 3.37
N ILE A 202 2.61 -33.75 2.97
CA ILE A 202 2.53 -32.76 1.88
C ILE A 202 3.41 -31.54 2.20
N GLN A 203 3.29 -30.98 3.41
CA GLN A 203 4.08 -29.83 3.85
C GLN A 203 5.60 -30.11 3.80
N HIS A 204 6.03 -31.34 4.11
CA HIS A 204 7.43 -31.73 4.03
C HIS A 204 7.95 -31.86 2.58
N GLU A 205 7.14 -32.39 1.66
CA GLU A 205 7.50 -32.41 0.23
C GLU A 205 7.46 -31.00 -0.39
N GLU A 206 6.52 -30.15 -0.01
CA GLU A 206 6.48 -28.74 -0.41
C GLU A 206 7.75 -27.99 0.04
N GLN A 207 8.22 -28.21 1.26
CA GLN A 207 9.48 -27.66 1.76
C GLN A 207 10.68 -28.11 0.91
N LYS A 208 10.76 -29.39 0.54
CA LYS A 208 11.80 -29.90 -0.37
C LYS A 208 11.73 -29.22 -1.75
N LEU A 209 10.54 -29.07 -2.33
CA LEU A 209 10.34 -28.39 -3.62
C LEU A 209 10.72 -26.91 -3.56
N VAL A 210 10.40 -26.23 -2.45
CA VAL A 210 10.81 -24.84 -2.20
C VAL A 210 12.35 -24.74 -2.10
N ASP A 211 13.01 -25.65 -1.40
CA ASP A 211 14.48 -25.64 -1.30
C ASP A 211 15.19 -26.04 -2.59
N GLN A 212 14.63 -26.95 -3.38
CA GLN A 212 15.07 -27.22 -4.75
C GLN A 212 14.96 -25.95 -5.62
N ARG A 213 13.82 -25.24 -5.57
CA ARG A 213 13.64 -23.96 -6.28
C ARG A 213 14.66 -22.91 -5.82
N LYS A 214 14.93 -22.76 -4.52
CA LYS A 214 15.98 -21.86 -3.99
C LYS A 214 17.36 -22.19 -4.57
N ARG A 215 17.74 -23.49 -4.60
CA ARG A 215 19.02 -23.95 -5.17
C ARG A 215 19.11 -23.64 -6.68
N LEU A 216 18.03 -23.89 -7.44
CA LEU A 216 17.98 -23.56 -8.86
C LEU A 216 18.05 -22.04 -9.12
N TYR A 217 17.40 -21.20 -8.30
CA TYR A 217 17.54 -19.75 -8.40
C TYR A 217 18.97 -19.27 -8.08
N ALA A 218 19.64 -19.86 -7.08
CA ALA A 218 21.03 -19.56 -6.77
C ALA A 218 21.97 -19.95 -7.93
N MET A 219 21.81 -21.14 -8.49
CA MET A 219 22.58 -21.60 -9.65
C MET A 219 22.33 -20.73 -10.90
N ASN A 220 21.09 -20.36 -11.18
CA ASN A 220 20.73 -19.46 -12.28
C ASN A 220 21.36 -18.07 -12.10
N ARG A 221 21.35 -17.52 -10.87
CA ARG A 221 22.07 -16.29 -10.52
C ARG A 221 23.58 -16.42 -10.76
N GLU A 222 24.19 -17.54 -10.38
CA GLU A 222 25.62 -17.78 -10.60
C GLU A 222 25.97 -17.87 -12.10
N VAL A 223 25.15 -18.58 -12.90
CA VAL A 223 25.30 -18.66 -14.36
C VAL A 223 25.20 -17.27 -15.00
N LYS A 224 24.19 -16.47 -14.64
CA LYS A 224 24.04 -15.09 -15.14
C LYS A 224 25.20 -14.17 -14.72
N LEU A 225 25.77 -14.36 -13.53
CA LEU A 225 26.97 -13.61 -13.13
C LEU A 225 28.20 -14.00 -13.97
N LYS A 226 28.37 -15.29 -14.30
CA LYS A 226 29.44 -15.76 -15.19
C LYS A 226 29.25 -15.27 -16.63
N GLU A 227 28.02 -15.27 -17.13
CA GLU A 227 27.64 -14.69 -18.44
C GLU A 227 28.00 -13.20 -18.50
N LEU A 228 27.60 -12.42 -17.51
CA LEU A 228 27.96 -11.00 -17.41
C LEU A 228 29.48 -10.80 -17.32
N GLN A 229 30.20 -11.61 -16.54
CA GLN A 229 31.67 -11.55 -16.47
C GLN A 229 32.35 -11.84 -17.82
N LEU A 230 31.82 -12.78 -18.62
CA LEU A 230 32.34 -13.08 -19.96
C LEU A 230 32.06 -11.95 -20.95
N LEU A 231 30.86 -11.36 -20.91
CA LEU A 231 30.50 -10.18 -21.72
C LEU A 231 31.37 -8.96 -21.36
N ASP A 232 31.60 -8.73 -20.06
CA ASP A 232 32.43 -7.62 -19.58
C ASP A 232 33.91 -7.85 -19.93
N ALA A 233 34.41 -9.09 -19.88
CA ALA A 233 35.75 -9.45 -20.35
C ALA A 233 35.91 -9.27 -21.87
N ALA A 234 34.89 -9.63 -22.67
CA ALA A 234 34.88 -9.38 -24.11
C ALA A 234 34.86 -7.87 -24.43
N ARG A 235 34.03 -7.09 -23.73
CA ARG A 235 33.96 -5.62 -23.84
C ARG A 235 35.30 -4.96 -23.49
N ARG A 236 35.96 -5.41 -22.40
CA ARG A 236 37.29 -4.91 -22.01
C ARG A 236 38.36 -5.23 -23.05
N LYS A 237 38.35 -6.45 -23.63
CA LYS A 237 39.25 -6.81 -24.75
C LYS A 237 39.02 -5.94 -25.98
N PHE A 238 37.77 -5.71 -26.37
CA PHE A 238 37.42 -4.83 -27.50
C PHE A 238 37.89 -3.39 -27.27
N LEU A 239 37.61 -2.81 -26.10
CA LEU A 239 38.07 -1.46 -25.74
C LEU A 239 39.60 -1.37 -25.68
N HIS A 240 40.29 -2.41 -25.21
CA HIS A 240 41.75 -2.44 -25.21
C HIS A 240 42.33 -2.49 -26.63
N PHE A 241 41.76 -3.31 -27.52
CA PHE A 241 42.16 -3.36 -28.93
C PHE A 241 41.89 -2.03 -29.64
N GLN A 242 40.71 -1.42 -29.44
CA GLN A 242 40.39 -0.09 -29.98
C GLN A 242 41.35 0.99 -29.46
N LYS A 243 41.73 0.93 -28.18
CA LYS A 243 42.76 1.80 -27.61
C LYS A 243 44.12 1.57 -28.28
N GLN A 244 44.57 0.32 -28.42
CA GLN A 244 45.84 -0.01 -29.08
C GLN A 244 45.86 0.48 -30.53
N GLN A 245 44.76 0.33 -31.28
CA GLN A 245 44.63 0.84 -32.64
C GLN A 245 44.74 2.38 -32.69
N ARG A 246 44.11 3.09 -31.75
CA ARG A 246 44.28 4.55 -31.59
C ARG A 246 45.72 4.92 -31.24
N GLU A 247 46.37 4.18 -30.36
CA GLU A 247 47.77 4.41 -29.97
C GLU A 247 48.76 4.14 -31.13
N SER A 248 48.51 3.15 -32.00
CA SER A 248 49.33 2.92 -33.20
C SER A 248 49.11 3.98 -34.29
N GLU A 249 47.87 4.45 -34.47
CA GLU A 249 47.58 5.57 -35.38
C GLU A 249 48.21 6.88 -34.88
N LEU A 250 48.12 7.16 -33.58
CA LEU A 250 48.79 8.32 -32.95
C LEU A 250 50.31 8.24 -33.14
N LYS A 251 50.95 7.10 -32.88
CA LYS A 251 52.39 6.93 -33.13
C LYS A 251 52.78 7.19 -34.58
N ARG A 252 52.02 6.68 -35.56
CA ARG A 252 52.30 6.97 -36.99
C ARG A 252 52.19 8.48 -37.30
N LEU A 253 51.26 9.18 -36.66
CA LEU A 253 51.12 10.63 -36.79
C LEU A 253 52.27 11.37 -36.09
N ASP A 254 52.68 10.96 -34.89
CA ASP A 254 53.85 11.50 -34.20
C ASP A 254 55.14 11.28 -35.03
N ASP A 255 55.33 10.09 -35.62
CA ASP A 255 56.45 9.77 -36.51
C ASP A 255 56.41 10.61 -37.81
N GLU A 256 55.23 11.06 -38.27
CA GLU A 256 55.09 11.97 -39.41
C GLU A 256 55.34 13.43 -39.02
N VAL A 257 54.86 13.86 -37.85
CA VAL A 257 55.12 15.19 -37.28
C VAL A 257 56.61 15.35 -36.98
N GLN A 258 57.28 14.35 -36.40
CA GLN A 258 58.73 14.37 -36.16
C GLN A 258 59.53 14.45 -37.46
N ARG A 259 59.17 13.69 -38.50
CA ARG A 259 59.82 13.82 -39.82
C ARG A 259 59.58 15.20 -40.46
N LYS A 260 58.38 15.77 -40.31
CA LYS A 260 58.08 17.13 -40.77
C LYS A 260 58.76 18.22 -39.93
N ALA A 261 59.02 17.98 -38.64
CA ALA A 261 59.82 18.86 -37.80
C ALA A 261 61.29 18.82 -38.26
N LEU A 262 61.90 17.64 -38.37
CA LEU A 262 63.28 17.47 -38.86
C LEU A 262 63.51 18.10 -40.25
N LEU A 263 62.56 17.96 -41.18
CA LEU A 263 62.63 18.64 -42.48
C LEU A 263 62.57 20.16 -42.35
N ARG A 264 61.72 20.70 -41.46
CA ARG A 264 61.64 22.14 -41.22
C ARG A 264 62.86 22.68 -40.48
N ASP A 265 63.45 21.89 -39.58
CA ASP A 265 64.71 22.22 -38.91
C ASP A 265 65.84 22.33 -39.96
N GLN A 266 65.92 21.39 -40.89
CA GLN A 266 66.84 21.43 -42.05
C GLN A 266 66.56 22.59 -43.02
N GLU A 267 65.28 22.91 -43.28
CA GLU A 267 64.89 24.11 -44.05
C GLU A 267 65.32 25.41 -43.33
N THR A 268 65.30 25.45 -41.99
CA THR A 268 65.81 26.61 -41.23
C THR A 268 67.33 26.65 -41.14
N GLU A 269 68.00 25.50 -41.07
CA GLU A 269 69.46 25.40 -41.05
C GLU A 269 70.04 25.87 -42.39
N THR A 270 69.51 25.35 -43.50
CA THR A 270 69.89 25.81 -44.86
C THR A 270 69.54 27.28 -45.11
N ALA A 271 68.42 27.79 -44.58
CA ALA A 271 68.10 29.23 -44.65
C ALA A 271 69.05 30.11 -43.81
N LEU A 272 69.62 29.59 -42.72
CA LEU A 272 70.66 30.26 -41.94
C LEU A 272 72.00 30.24 -42.70
N GLU A 273 72.40 29.11 -43.29
CA GLU A 273 73.60 29.02 -44.15
C GLU A 273 73.52 30.00 -45.33
N GLU A 274 72.37 30.09 -46.02
CA GLU A 274 72.15 31.10 -47.07
C GLU A 274 72.26 32.53 -46.54
N ALA A 275 71.75 32.82 -45.34
CA ALA A 275 71.86 34.14 -44.72
C ALA A 275 73.29 34.50 -44.33
N GLU A 276 74.09 33.53 -43.86
CA GLU A 276 75.52 33.71 -43.58
C GLU A 276 76.33 33.94 -44.87
N ILE A 277 76.06 33.19 -45.94
CA ILE A 277 76.69 33.40 -47.26
C ILE A 277 76.40 34.82 -47.77
N ARG A 278 75.12 35.25 -47.76
CA ARG A 278 74.74 36.61 -48.19
C ARG A 278 75.36 37.70 -47.31
N ASN A 279 75.57 37.45 -46.02
CA ASN A 279 76.29 38.36 -45.12
C ASN A 279 77.78 38.47 -45.51
N LEU A 280 78.43 37.34 -45.83
CA LEU A 280 79.81 37.34 -46.34
C LEU A 280 79.93 38.05 -47.70
N GLU A 281 78.97 37.86 -48.61
CA GLU A 281 78.89 38.60 -49.88
C GLU A 281 78.76 40.11 -49.65
N LEU A 282 77.87 40.55 -48.76
CA LEU A 282 77.71 41.96 -48.39
C LEU A 282 78.98 42.54 -47.74
N GLN A 283 79.70 41.76 -46.93
CA GLN A 283 81.00 42.18 -46.36
C GLN A 283 82.09 42.31 -47.43
N LEU A 284 82.09 41.44 -48.46
CA LEU A 284 83.00 41.54 -49.60
C LEU A 284 82.65 42.76 -50.47
N GLN A 285 81.37 42.98 -50.79
CA GLN A 285 80.91 44.17 -51.51
C GLN A 285 81.29 45.46 -50.77
N LYS A 286 81.09 45.51 -49.44
CA LYS A 286 81.52 46.65 -48.61
C LYS A 286 83.03 46.91 -48.75
N LYS A 287 83.87 45.87 -48.66
CA LYS A 287 85.33 46.01 -48.82
C LYS A 287 85.75 46.44 -50.23
N MET A 288 85.01 46.02 -51.27
CA MET A 288 85.23 46.50 -52.64
C MET A 288 84.92 47.99 -52.75
N PHE A 289 83.77 48.45 -52.25
CA PHE A 289 83.43 49.88 -52.22
C PHE A 289 84.43 50.70 -51.38
N GLU A 290 84.92 50.18 -50.25
CA GLU A 290 85.99 50.83 -49.47
C GLU A 290 87.28 50.97 -50.31
N GLN A 291 87.68 49.95 -51.07
CA GLN A 291 88.86 50.01 -51.94
C GLN A 291 88.68 50.96 -53.14
N GLU A 292 87.49 51.01 -53.74
CA GLU A 292 87.15 51.98 -54.79
C GLU A 292 87.22 53.42 -54.26
N LEU A 293 86.66 53.68 -53.08
CA LEU A 293 86.73 54.99 -52.43
C LEU A 293 88.17 55.42 -52.12
N PHE A 294 89.04 54.48 -51.67
CA PHE A 294 90.48 54.75 -51.51
C PHE A 294 91.19 55.02 -52.85
N ARG A 295 90.79 54.35 -53.92
CA ARG A 295 91.35 54.54 -55.27
C ARG A 295 90.98 55.92 -55.83
N ASP A 296 89.73 56.34 -55.68
CA ASP A 296 89.25 57.65 -56.12
C ASP A 296 89.86 58.79 -55.30
N PHE A 297 90.02 58.60 -53.99
CA PHE A 297 90.75 59.54 -53.14
C PHE A 297 92.22 59.68 -53.57
N ALA A 298 92.87 58.59 -53.98
CA ALA A 298 94.24 58.61 -54.48
C ALA A 298 94.37 59.33 -55.83
N THR A 299 93.44 59.11 -56.78
CA THR A 299 93.46 59.79 -58.09
C THR A 299 93.14 61.28 -57.97
N ALA A 300 92.14 61.67 -57.20
CA ALA A 300 91.83 63.08 -56.91
C ALA A 300 93.01 63.78 -56.20
N GLY A 301 93.62 63.10 -55.23
CA GLY A 301 94.82 63.57 -54.54
C GLY A 301 96.08 63.64 -55.43
N GLN A 302 96.06 63.05 -56.63
CA GLN A 302 97.14 63.19 -57.62
C GLN A 302 96.87 64.36 -58.59
N GLN A 303 95.63 64.51 -59.05
CA GLN A 303 95.18 65.63 -59.89
C GLN A 303 95.41 67.00 -59.22
N LEU A 304 95.07 67.13 -57.93
CA LEU A 304 95.24 68.39 -57.19
C LEU A 304 96.70 68.85 -57.10
N ARG A 305 97.68 67.92 -57.16
CA ARG A 305 99.11 68.25 -57.17
C ARG A 305 99.60 68.72 -58.54
N THR A 306 99.11 68.13 -59.63
CA THR A 306 99.45 68.59 -60.98
C THR A 306 98.92 70.01 -61.27
N GLU A 307 97.73 70.36 -60.77
CA GLU A 307 97.18 71.71 -60.87
C GLU A 307 98.09 72.76 -60.18
N GLN A 308 98.54 72.49 -58.95
CA GLN A 308 99.38 73.44 -58.19
C GLN A 308 100.75 73.70 -58.85
N ASP A 309 101.39 72.67 -59.42
CA ASP A 309 102.68 72.84 -60.11
C ASP A 309 102.55 73.50 -61.50
N MET A 310 101.40 73.39 -62.15
CA MET A 310 101.08 74.17 -63.36
C MET A 310 100.90 75.65 -63.00
N HIS A 311 100.12 75.95 -61.97
CA HIS A 311 99.78 77.32 -61.59
C HIS A 311 101.01 78.14 -61.16
N ARG A 312 102.02 77.50 -60.54
CA ARG A 312 103.30 78.12 -60.18
C ARG A 312 104.13 78.56 -61.40
N LYS A 313 104.23 77.72 -62.43
CA LYS A 313 105.05 77.99 -63.63
C LYS A 313 104.50 79.15 -64.46
N GLN A 314 103.19 79.40 -64.38
CA GLN A 314 102.55 80.50 -65.07
C GLN A 314 102.97 81.88 -64.51
N VAL A 315 103.12 81.99 -63.18
CA VAL A 315 103.52 83.26 -62.52
C VAL A 315 104.97 83.64 -62.85
N GLU A 316 105.91 82.69 -62.89
CA GLU A 316 107.31 82.96 -63.27
C GLU A 316 107.46 83.48 -64.71
N LEU A 317 106.54 83.13 -65.62
CA LEU A 317 106.53 83.62 -66.99
C LEU A 317 106.06 85.07 -67.09
N GLU A 318 105.06 85.45 -66.29
CA GLU A 318 104.50 86.81 -66.30
C GLU A 318 105.48 87.87 -65.77
N GLU A 319 106.24 87.58 -64.70
CA GLU A 319 107.27 88.49 -64.18
C GLU A 319 108.38 88.78 -65.21
N ARG A 320 108.84 87.74 -65.92
CA ARG A 320 109.89 87.86 -66.96
C ARG A 320 109.45 88.71 -68.15
N ILE A 321 108.16 88.72 -68.47
CA ILE A 321 107.58 89.58 -69.51
C ILE A 321 107.51 91.04 -69.01
N GLN A 322 107.08 91.26 -67.77
CA GLN A 322 106.96 92.60 -67.19
C GLN A 322 108.29 93.33 -66.99
N GLN A 323 109.40 92.63 -66.80
CA GLN A 323 110.72 93.27 -66.73
C GLN A 323 111.16 93.79 -68.11
N ARG A 324 111.09 92.94 -69.16
CA ARG A 324 111.52 93.31 -70.52
C ARG A 324 110.81 94.54 -71.08
N LEU A 325 109.52 94.73 -70.76
CA LEU A 325 108.76 95.92 -71.16
C LEU A 325 109.35 97.22 -70.56
N ARG A 326 109.80 97.19 -69.29
CA ARG A 326 110.33 98.36 -68.58
C ARG A 326 111.73 98.78 -69.04
N ASP A 327 112.45 97.92 -69.75
CA ASP A 327 113.75 98.25 -70.37
C ASP A 327 113.53 98.87 -71.77
N ALA A 328 112.68 98.25 -72.60
CA ALA A 328 112.36 98.76 -73.94
C ALA A 328 111.72 100.17 -73.94
N GLU A 329 110.92 100.50 -72.91
CA GLU A 329 110.33 101.84 -72.74
C GLU A 329 111.40 102.93 -72.53
N ARG A 330 112.52 102.59 -71.85
CA ARG A 330 113.62 103.52 -71.58
C ARG A 330 114.48 103.79 -72.81
N GLU A 331 114.71 102.77 -73.65
CA GLU A 331 115.44 102.94 -74.91
C GLU A 331 114.65 103.83 -75.90
N ARG A 332 113.32 103.65 -76.00
CA ARG A 332 112.46 104.48 -76.84
C ARG A 332 112.55 105.98 -76.53
N GLN A 333 112.57 106.36 -75.26
CA GLN A 333 112.64 107.79 -74.89
C GLN A 333 113.98 108.44 -75.25
N LEU A 334 115.08 107.68 -75.26
CA LEU A 334 116.39 108.18 -75.69
C LEU A 334 116.44 108.37 -77.22
N GLU A 335 115.89 107.42 -77.98
CA GLU A 335 115.91 107.46 -79.44
C GLU A 335 115.03 108.60 -80.00
N ILE A 336 113.85 108.84 -79.42
CA ILE A 336 112.98 109.98 -79.78
C ILE A 336 113.71 111.32 -79.61
N ARG A 337 114.53 111.45 -78.56
CA ARG A 337 115.30 112.68 -78.30
C ARG A 337 116.47 112.88 -79.27
N ARG A 338 116.94 111.82 -79.93
CA ARG A 338 117.97 111.86 -80.98
C ARG A 338 117.39 112.26 -82.33
N GLN A 339 116.28 111.64 -82.74
CA GLN A 339 115.66 111.86 -84.05
C GLN A 339 115.17 113.31 -84.25
N LEU A 340 114.75 113.98 -83.17
CA LEU A 340 114.31 115.39 -83.24
C LEU A 340 115.44 116.36 -83.66
N GLN A 341 116.71 116.06 -83.35
CA GLN A 341 117.83 116.93 -83.76
C GLN A 341 118.29 116.69 -85.21
N GLU A 342 118.21 115.47 -85.74
CA GLU A 342 118.56 115.22 -87.15
C GLU A 342 117.54 115.80 -88.14
N ASN A 343 116.25 115.77 -87.81
CA ASN A 343 115.20 116.22 -88.72
C ASN A 343 115.26 117.74 -89.00
N LEU A 344 115.74 118.53 -88.04
CA LEU A 344 116.01 119.97 -88.21
C LEU A 344 117.21 120.27 -89.13
N ALA A 345 118.14 119.33 -89.32
CA ALA A 345 119.31 119.52 -90.17
C ALA A 345 119.06 119.13 -91.64
N LYS A 346 118.32 118.04 -91.89
CA LYS A 346 118.12 117.49 -93.25
C LYS A 346 116.92 118.08 -94.00
N SER A 347 115.87 118.52 -93.30
CA SER A 347 114.67 119.09 -93.94
C SER A 347 114.90 120.39 -94.72
N ALA A 348 116.03 121.07 -94.50
CA ALA A 348 116.43 122.27 -95.24
C ALA A 348 117.17 121.97 -96.57
N GLN A 349 117.57 120.71 -96.80
CA GLN A 349 118.56 120.37 -97.84
C GLN A 349 117.94 119.80 -99.14
N GLN A 350 116.70 119.28 -99.10
CA GLN A 350 116.13 118.52 -100.22
C GLN A 350 114.83 119.11 -100.82
N ASN A 351 114.26 120.17 -100.25
CA ASN A 351 113.08 120.84 -100.83
C ASN A 351 113.45 121.98 -101.81
N ILE A 352 114.63 121.89 -102.42
CA ILE A 352 115.11 122.71 -103.55
C ILE A 352 115.01 121.91 -104.86
N GLU A 353 114.91 120.58 -104.80
CA GLU A 353 114.63 119.72 -105.95
C GLU A 353 113.12 119.49 -106.11
N ALA A 354 112.66 119.25 -107.35
CA ALA A 354 111.27 118.91 -107.69
C ALA A 354 110.18 119.95 -107.34
N TRP A 355 110.53 121.24 -107.30
CA TRP A 355 109.73 122.16 -108.12
C TRP A 355 109.84 121.66 -109.58
N THR A 356 108.74 121.67 -110.35
CA THR A 356 108.65 121.30 -111.80
C THR A 356 108.71 119.81 -112.21
N SER A 357 107.68 119.02 -111.86
CA SER A 357 107.05 118.06 -112.80
C SER A 357 105.70 117.53 -112.29
N ASN A 358 104.65 117.70 -113.10
CA ASN A 358 103.33 117.01 -113.10
C ASN A 358 102.63 116.86 -111.72
N GLU A 359 101.59 117.61 -111.35
CA GLU A 359 100.49 118.24 -112.11
C GLU A 359 99.48 117.23 -112.71
N PHE A 360 98.19 117.45 -112.38
CA PHE A 360 96.96 116.71 -112.73
C PHE A 360 96.91 115.20 -112.41
N GLU A 361 96.10 114.67 -111.49
CA GLU A 361 94.65 114.80 -111.19
C GLU A 361 93.82 113.58 -111.66
N TYR A 362 92.61 113.48 -111.09
CA TYR A 362 91.46 112.74 -111.60
C TYR A 362 91.42 111.19 -111.57
N ARG A 363 90.40 110.73 -110.82
CA ARG A 363 89.36 109.78 -111.29
C ARG A 363 89.54 108.27 -111.02
N ARG A 364 89.49 107.91 -109.73
CA ARG A 364 88.36 107.13 -109.15
C ARG A 364 87.87 105.88 -109.94
N LYS A 365 88.22 104.66 -109.48
CA LYS A 365 87.29 103.50 -109.30
C LYS A 365 87.96 102.17 -108.87
N GLY A 366 87.32 101.48 -107.93
CA GLY A 366 86.93 100.05 -108.05
C GLY A 366 87.96 98.95 -107.76
N GLY A 367 87.48 97.81 -107.23
CA GLY A 367 88.27 96.57 -107.07
C GLY A 367 87.86 95.72 -105.86
N GLY A 368 86.92 94.78 -106.03
CA GLY A 368 86.80 93.59 -105.19
C GLY A 368 87.41 92.36 -105.91
N PRO A 369 87.01 91.09 -105.61
CA PRO A 369 85.92 90.67 -104.72
C PRO A 369 86.16 89.34 -103.93
N ARG A 370 85.10 88.79 -103.29
CA ARG A 370 84.87 87.36 -102.92
C ARG A 370 85.78 86.71 -101.86
N GLU A 371 85.40 85.65 -101.11
CA GLU A 371 84.11 84.97 -100.78
C GLU A 371 84.33 84.22 -99.42
N GLY A 372 83.34 83.70 -98.68
CA GLY A 372 81.91 83.51 -98.97
C GLY A 372 81.06 83.19 -97.71
N ASN A 373 79.94 82.45 -97.87
CA ASN A 373 78.83 82.29 -96.90
C ASN A 373 78.29 80.82 -96.95
N GLN A 374 77.41 80.27 -96.08
CA GLN A 374 76.51 80.82 -95.03
C GLN A 374 76.51 79.81 -93.81
N LYS A 375 75.47 79.35 -93.08
CA LYS A 375 73.99 79.42 -93.15
C LYS A 375 73.27 79.13 -91.79
N CYS A 376 71.99 79.55 -91.74
CA CYS A 376 70.79 79.19 -90.94
C CYS A 376 70.73 77.84 -90.16
N THR A 377 69.87 77.62 -89.15
CA THR A 377 68.85 78.47 -88.46
C THR A 377 68.40 77.85 -87.12
N ASP A 378 67.91 78.71 -86.22
CA ASP A 378 66.74 78.62 -85.31
C ASP A 378 66.22 77.26 -84.81
N ASP A 379 65.99 77.16 -83.48
CA ASP A 379 64.63 76.92 -82.94
C ASP A 379 64.50 77.37 -81.45
N VAL A 380 63.28 77.46 -80.90
CA VAL A 380 62.95 78.40 -79.79
C VAL A 380 62.06 77.84 -78.66
N ALA A 381 62.38 78.25 -77.41
CA ALA A 381 61.53 78.38 -76.20
C ALA A 381 61.11 77.18 -75.31
N GLU A 382 60.66 77.57 -74.11
CA GLU A 382 59.79 76.90 -73.11
C GLU A 382 60.13 75.51 -72.54
N LYS A 383 60.73 75.50 -71.33
CA LYS A 383 60.44 74.50 -70.28
C LYS A 383 60.78 75.02 -68.86
N ALA A 384 59.83 75.73 -68.24
CA ALA A 384 60.02 76.33 -66.91
C ALA A 384 58.79 76.31 -65.97
N VAL A 385 57.62 75.83 -66.41
CA VAL A 385 56.35 75.92 -65.66
C VAL A 385 55.73 74.56 -65.31
N GLU A 386 56.19 73.48 -65.96
CA GLU A 386 55.68 72.09 -65.83
C GLU A 386 55.82 71.46 -64.42
N LEU A 387 56.48 72.14 -63.47
CA LEU A 387 56.89 71.59 -62.17
C LEU A 387 55.93 71.90 -61.00
N GLU A 388 55.03 72.87 -61.12
CA GLU A 388 54.10 73.22 -60.01
C GLU A 388 52.75 72.48 -60.09
N GLU A 389 52.25 72.19 -61.30
CA GLU A 389 50.95 71.52 -61.46
C GLU A 389 50.95 70.07 -60.94
N GLN A 390 52.07 69.35 -61.09
CA GLN A 390 52.21 67.96 -60.64
C GLN A 390 52.09 67.80 -59.11
N ARG A 391 52.44 68.84 -58.33
CA ARG A 391 52.36 68.79 -56.86
C ARG A 391 50.93 68.87 -56.31
N ARG A 392 50.00 69.53 -57.01
CA ARG A 392 48.60 69.64 -56.54
C ARG A 392 47.79 68.37 -56.75
N PHE A 393 48.23 67.48 -57.63
CA PHE A 393 47.53 66.22 -57.90
C PHE A 393 47.77 65.16 -56.81
N THR A 394 48.94 65.15 -56.18
CA THR A 394 49.29 64.18 -55.12
C THR A 394 48.63 64.49 -53.78
N GLU A 395 48.63 65.76 -53.35
CA GLU A 395 48.01 66.21 -52.09
C GLU A 395 46.48 65.94 -52.06
N ALA A 396 45.83 65.93 -53.24
CA ALA A 396 44.41 65.59 -53.42
C ALA A 396 44.09 64.08 -53.50
N ALA A 397 45.12 63.22 -53.43
CA ALA A 397 44.99 61.77 -53.36
C ALA A 397 45.16 61.25 -51.92
N ASP A 398 46.21 61.70 -51.21
CA ASP A 398 46.48 61.26 -49.83
C ASP A 398 45.38 61.70 -48.84
N THR A 399 44.75 62.85 -49.07
CA THR A 399 43.60 63.34 -48.29
C THR A 399 42.39 62.38 -48.35
N ARG A 400 42.12 61.78 -49.52
CA ARG A 400 41.05 60.77 -49.66
C ARG A 400 41.43 59.41 -49.07
N ARG A 401 42.72 59.05 -49.13
CA ARG A 401 43.25 57.81 -48.52
C ARG A 401 43.16 57.82 -47.00
N LEU A 402 43.32 58.97 -46.36
CA LEU A 402 43.15 59.13 -44.91
C LEU A 402 41.69 59.02 -44.46
N GLN A 403 40.74 59.58 -45.22
CA GLN A 403 39.31 59.46 -44.90
C GLN A 403 38.82 58.02 -44.94
N LEU A 404 39.23 57.23 -45.96
CA LEU A 404 38.86 55.82 -46.07
C LEU A 404 39.27 55.00 -44.82
N MET A 405 40.51 55.18 -44.36
CA MET A 405 41.04 54.54 -43.15
C MET A 405 40.30 54.95 -41.88
N GLU A 406 39.80 56.19 -41.82
CA GLU A 406 39.08 56.70 -40.65
C GLU A 406 37.62 56.18 -40.61
N ASP A 407 36.99 55.96 -41.77
CA ASP A 407 35.64 55.42 -41.87
C ASP A 407 35.60 53.89 -41.68
N GLU A 408 36.54 53.12 -42.25
CA GLU A 408 36.75 51.70 -41.93
C GLU A 408 37.00 51.48 -40.42
N GLY A 409 37.70 52.43 -39.78
CA GLY A 409 37.93 52.44 -38.33
C GLY A 409 36.67 52.69 -37.49
N LYS A 410 35.66 53.39 -38.03
CA LYS A 410 34.38 53.64 -37.35
C LYS A 410 33.47 52.41 -37.42
N GLU A 411 33.32 51.81 -38.60
CA GLU A 411 32.50 50.60 -38.79
C GLU A 411 32.97 49.44 -37.90
N ALA A 412 34.29 49.23 -37.81
CA ALA A 412 34.89 48.22 -36.92
C ALA A 412 34.58 48.46 -35.43
N HIS A 413 34.41 49.72 -35.00
CA HIS A 413 34.14 50.08 -33.61
C HIS A 413 32.64 49.97 -33.26
N GLU A 414 31.75 50.24 -34.20
CA GLU A 414 30.30 50.06 -34.03
C GLU A 414 29.91 48.58 -34.01
N HIS A 415 30.48 47.76 -34.90
CA HIS A 415 30.30 46.30 -34.86
C HIS A 415 30.82 45.69 -33.55
N GLY A 416 31.87 46.28 -32.95
CA GLY A 416 32.36 45.90 -31.62
C GLY A 416 31.37 46.20 -30.49
N ARG A 417 30.65 47.33 -30.54
CA ARG A 417 29.60 47.67 -29.55
C ARG A 417 28.41 46.72 -29.64
N SER A 418 27.88 46.49 -30.83
CA SER A 418 26.66 45.68 -31.06
C SER A 418 26.77 44.29 -30.40
N MET A 419 27.91 43.61 -30.60
CA MET A 419 28.23 42.31 -30.00
C MET A 419 28.22 42.29 -28.46
N THR A 420 28.41 43.44 -27.80
CA THR A 420 28.38 43.55 -26.33
C THR A 420 26.99 43.86 -25.77
N GLU A 421 26.12 44.52 -26.54
CA GLU A 421 24.77 44.87 -26.10
C GLU A 421 23.80 43.67 -26.19
N GLU A 422 23.91 42.82 -27.23
CA GLU A 422 23.17 41.54 -27.30
C GLU A 422 23.48 40.63 -26.11
N ALA A 423 24.76 40.54 -25.72
CA ALA A 423 25.19 39.73 -24.59
C ALA A 423 24.61 40.20 -23.24
N VAL A 424 24.36 41.50 -23.08
CA VAL A 424 23.75 42.08 -21.87
C VAL A 424 22.23 41.87 -21.85
N GLN A 425 21.54 41.98 -23.00
CA GLN A 425 20.11 41.75 -23.07
C GLN A 425 19.73 40.28 -22.77
N ALA A 426 20.54 39.32 -23.24
CA ALA A 426 20.36 37.90 -22.91
C ALA A 426 20.43 37.62 -21.39
N ALA A 427 21.22 38.38 -20.62
CA ALA A 427 21.38 38.18 -19.19
C ALA A 427 20.20 38.71 -18.34
N TYR A 428 19.44 39.69 -18.83
CA TYR A 428 18.32 40.29 -18.09
C TYR A 428 17.01 39.50 -18.18
N GLY A 429 16.83 38.65 -19.20
CA GLY A 429 15.59 37.88 -19.41
C GLY A 429 15.32 36.71 -18.44
N GLN A 430 16.27 36.36 -17.57
CA GLN A 430 16.23 35.10 -16.78
C GLN A 430 16.13 35.27 -15.25
N ARG A 431 15.74 36.44 -14.71
CA ARG A 431 15.71 36.63 -13.23
C ARG A 431 14.54 37.45 -12.65
N LEU A 432 13.32 37.24 -13.12
CA LEU A 432 12.09 37.58 -12.39
C LEU A 432 11.04 36.47 -12.60
N GLY A 433 10.54 35.83 -11.53
CA GLY A 433 9.58 34.73 -11.70
C GLY A 433 9.28 33.79 -10.51
N GLN A 434 9.66 34.10 -9.27
CA GLN A 434 9.18 33.34 -8.09
C GLN A 434 8.04 34.07 -7.39
N SER A 435 6.80 33.64 -7.61
CA SER A 435 5.66 33.95 -6.71
C SER A 435 4.49 32.98 -6.85
N TYR A 436 4.44 32.01 -5.93
CA TYR A 436 3.25 31.56 -5.19
C TYR A 436 1.91 31.17 -5.89
N LEU A 437 1.54 29.90 -5.61
CA LEU A 437 0.19 29.36 -5.32
C LEU A 437 -0.77 28.93 -6.46
N ASN A 438 -0.81 27.59 -6.60
CA ASN A 438 -2.01 26.74 -6.38
C ASN A 438 -2.83 26.14 -7.53
N SER A 439 -3.19 24.88 -7.26
CA SER A 439 -4.39 24.12 -7.67
C SER A 439 -4.42 23.41 -9.03
N THR A 440 -4.38 22.08 -8.91
CA THR A 440 -5.21 21.11 -9.65
C THR A 440 -5.02 20.98 -11.16
N THR A 441 -4.42 19.86 -11.59
CA THR A 441 -5.15 18.74 -12.26
C THR A 441 -4.16 17.64 -12.65
N PHE A 442 -4.41 16.40 -12.23
CA PHE A 442 -3.71 15.23 -12.79
C PHE A 442 -4.51 14.71 -13.99
N GLN A 443 -4.03 15.00 -15.21
CA GLN A 443 -4.46 14.33 -16.43
C GLN A 443 -3.24 14.02 -17.28
N THR A 444 -3.11 12.75 -17.67
CA THR A 444 -2.14 12.27 -18.65
C THR A 444 -2.94 11.55 -19.73
N LEU A 445 -2.79 12.00 -20.96
CA LEU A 445 -3.44 11.46 -22.16
C LEU A 445 -2.37 10.97 -23.12
N ASP A 446 -2.71 9.90 -23.85
CA ASP A 446 -2.28 9.63 -25.23
C ASP A 446 -0.79 9.31 -25.54
N THR A 447 -0.44 8.57 -26.61
CA THR A 447 -1.27 7.78 -27.55
C THR A 447 -0.51 6.58 -28.16
N THR A 448 -1.24 5.47 -28.35
CA THR A 448 -1.23 4.47 -29.45
C THR A 448 0.04 4.13 -30.26
N LYS A 449 0.34 2.82 -30.38
CA LYS A 449 0.43 1.96 -31.62
C LYS A 449 1.32 0.73 -31.32
N SER A 450 0.76 -0.49 -31.32
CA SER A 450 0.66 -1.45 -32.45
C SER A 450 1.98 -2.22 -32.67
N ASP A 451 2.03 -3.52 -33.02
CA ASP A 451 1.03 -4.46 -33.54
C ASP A 451 1.22 -5.89 -32.97
N THR A 452 0.17 -6.73 -33.01
CA THR A 452 0.11 -8.00 -33.79
C THR A 452 -1.11 -8.87 -33.42
N ASN A 453 -1.60 -9.66 -34.37
CA ASN A 453 -2.75 -10.56 -34.18
C ASN A 453 -2.37 -11.88 -33.50
N THR A 454 -3.22 -12.36 -32.59
CA THR A 454 -3.52 -13.80 -32.49
C THR A 454 -4.90 -14.02 -31.88
N THR A 455 -5.77 -14.72 -32.60
CA THR A 455 -7.05 -15.20 -32.08
C THR A 455 -6.88 -16.57 -31.43
N VAL A 456 -7.49 -16.81 -30.27
CA VAL A 456 -8.14 -18.08 -29.90
C VAL A 456 -8.98 -17.89 -28.62
N THR A 457 -10.21 -18.38 -28.68
CA THR A 457 -11.31 -18.43 -27.70
C THR A 457 -11.02 -18.36 -26.19
N LEU A 458 -11.82 -17.56 -25.44
CA LEU A 458 -11.96 -17.65 -23.97
C LEU A 458 -13.42 -17.65 -23.46
N GLU A 459 -14.41 -18.09 -24.24
CA GLU A 459 -15.84 -18.05 -23.83
C GLU A 459 -16.25 -19.07 -22.76
N ARG A 460 -15.38 -20.03 -22.38
CA ARG A 460 -15.82 -21.27 -21.71
C ARG A 460 -16.04 -21.19 -20.20
N SER A 461 -15.76 -20.05 -19.57
CA SER A 461 -15.82 -19.89 -18.09
C SER A 461 -16.91 -18.96 -17.58
N GLY A 462 -17.58 -18.18 -18.45
CA GLY A 462 -18.69 -17.30 -18.06
C GLY A 462 -19.96 -18.11 -17.76
N ARG A 463 -20.47 -18.81 -18.78
CA ARG A 463 -21.75 -19.55 -18.70
C ARG A 463 -21.81 -20.55 -17.55
N THR A 464 -20.70 -21.20 -17.21
CA THR A 464 -20.62 -22.14 -16.07
C THR A 464 -20.78 -21.47 -14.71
N PHE A 465 -20.49 -20.17 -14.61
CA PHE A 465 -20.71 -19.38 -13.41
C PHE A 465 -22.16 -18.87 -13.37
N ASP A 466 -22.66 -18.36 -14.50
CA ASP A 466 -24.06 -17.94 -14.67
C ASP A 466 -25.05 -19.07 -14.36
N GLU A 467 -24.77 -20.29 -14.83
CA GLU A 467 -25.58 -21.50 -14.57
C GLU A 467 -25.58 -21.89 -13.09
N GLN A 468 -24.45 -21.74 -12.39
CA GLN A 468 -24.36 -22.03 -10.95
C GLN A 468 -25.07 -20.96 -10.10
N GLU A 469 -24.96 -19.68 -10.47
CA GLU A 469 -25.71 -18.61 -9.82
C GLU A 469 -27.23 -18.78 -10.03
N LEU A 470 -27.66 -19.11 -11.26
CA LEU A 470 -29.07 -19.36 -11.56
C LEU A 470 -29.61 -20.59 -10.80
N ALA A 471 -28.80 -21.65 -10.64
CA ALA A 471 -29.15 -22.82 -9.83
C ALA A 471 -29.31 -22.46 -8.34
N LEU A 472 -28.36 -21.69 -7.78
CA LEU A 472 -28.42 -21.20 -6.39
C LEU A 472 -29.64 -20.30 -6.15
N LEU A 473 -29.94 -19.37 -7.06
CA LEU A 473 -31.12 -18.49 -6.99
C LEU A 473 -32.44 -19.28 -7.05
N ASN A 474 -32.50 -20.36 -7.84
CA ASN A 474 -33.66 -21.25 -7.88
C ASN A 474 -33.80 -22.09 -6.59
N GLU A 475 -32.71 -22.59 -6.01
CA GLU A 475 -32.79 -23.33 -4.74
C GLU A 475 -33.14 -22.42 -3.56
N VAL A 476 -32.62 -21.18 -3.52
CA VAL A 476 -33.05 -20.15 -2.56
C VAL A 476 -34.54 -19.83 -2.73
N ARG A 477 -35.05 -19.77 -3.96
CA ARG A 477 -36.49 -19.59 -4.23
C ARG A 477 -37.31 -20.79 -3.71
N ARG A 478 -36.85 -22.01 -3.95
CA ARG A 478 -37.48 -23.26 -3.46
C ARG A 478 -37.51 -23.34 -1.94
N LEU A 479 -36.40 -22.99 -1.27
CA LEU A 479 -36.30 -22.95 0.19
C LEU A 479 -37.24 -21.89 0.80
N ARG A 480 -37.29 -20.68 0.24
CA ARG A 480 -38.25 -19.63 0.66
C ARG A 480 -39.70 -20.08 0.49
N GLN A 481 -40.03 -20.74 -0.61
CA GLN A 481 -41.38 -21.28 -0.85
C GLN A 481 -41.73 -22.41 0.11
N LYS A 482 -40.77 -23.30 0.43
CA LYS A 482 -40.95 -24.36 1.43
C LYS A 482 -41.19 -23.79 2.84
N LEU A 483 -40.39 -22.81 3.27
CA LEU A 483 -40.57 -22.10 4.55
C LEU A 483 -41.92 -21.37 4.62
N ALA A 484 -42.41 -20.78 3.53
CA ALA A 484 -43.71 -20.13 3.48
C ALA A 484 -44.88 -21.12 3.62
N VAL A 485 -44.75 -22.34 3.08
CA VAL A 485 -45.73 -23.43 3.29
C VAL A 485 -45.62 -23.96 4.72
N GLU A 486 -44.41 -24.15 5.25
CA GLU A 486 -44.20 -24.65 6.61
C GLU A 486 -44.77 -23.70 7.67
N ASN A 487 -44.57 -22.38 7.52
CA ASN A 487 -45.17 -21.37 8.39
C ASN A 487 -46.69 -21.22 8.20
N ARG A 488 -47.27 -21.62 7.06
CA ARG A 488 -48.73 -21.74 6.91
C ARG A 488 -49.30 -22.98 7.61
N ASN A 489 -48.52 -24.05 7.73
CA ASN A 489 -48.94 -25.30 8.37
C ASN A 489 -48.71 -25.29 9.89
N LYS A 490 -47.84 -24.42 10.41
CA LYS A 490 -47.72 -24.15 11.86
C LYS A 490 -48.95 -23.37 12.33
N ARG A 491 -49.89 -24.07 12.97
CA ARG A 491 -50.99 -23.43 13.72
C ARG A 491 -50.40 -22.50 14.79
N PRO A 492 -51.04 -21.35 15.09
CA PRO A 492 -50.62 -20.51 16.22
C PRO A 492 -50.70 -21.30 17.53
N PRO A 493 -49.85 -20.98 18.53
CA PRO A 493 -49.94 -21.62 19.84
C PRO A 493 -51.31 -21.37 20.46
N VAL A 494 -51.90 -22.41 21.05
CA VAL A 494 -53.13 -22.27 21.82
C VAL A 494 -52.80 -21.50 23.10
N HIS A 495 -53.40 -20.32 23.27
CA HIS A 495 -53.33 -19.63 24.56
C HIS A 495 -54.07 -20.45 25.62
N PRO A 496 -53.47 -20.70 26.80
CA PRO A 496 -54.22 -21.24 27.92
C PRO A 496 -55.22 -20.19 28.40
N GLU A 497 -56.49 -20.57 28.51
CA GLU A 497 -57.53 -19.74 29.13
C GLU A 497 -57.33 -19.71 30.65
N SER A 498 -57.64 -18.58 31.28
CA SER A 498 -57.63 -18.33 32.73
C SER A 498 -58.48 -17.11 33.05
#